data_AF-A0A7V5WMP6-F1
#
_entry.id   AF-A0A7V5WMP6-F1
#
_cell.length_a   1.000
_cell.length_b   1.000
_cell.length_c   1.000
_cell.angle_alpha   90.00
_cell.angle_beta   90.00
_cell.angle_gamma   90.00
#
_symmetry.space_group_name_H-M   'P 1'
#
loop_
_entity.id
_entity.type
_entity.pdbx_description
1 polymer ?
#
loop_
_entity_poly.entity_id
_entity_poly.type
_entity_poly.pdbx_seq_one_letter_code
_entity_poly.pdbx_strand_id
1 'polypeptide(L)'
;MEIEISLITAYMLRDHCKLSPDLLEQIGQFPVKADIVVLNIQFDELSKAYKRLQEFVAQSPDIHMPTYQYSLKELGNILNED
;
A
#
# COMPACT_ATOMS: atom_id res chain seq x y z
N MET A 1 6.44 -8.86 8.64
CA MET A 1 5.06 -9.29 8.92
C MET A 1 4.40 -9.59 7.60
N GLU A 2 3.50 -10.56 7.56
CA GLU A 2 2.72 -10.88 6.37
C GLU A 2 1.37 -10.17 6.45
N ILE A 3 0.99 -9.46 5.40
CA ILE A 3 -0.28 -8.74 5.31
C ILE A 3 -1.02 -9.15 4.05
N GLU A 4 -2.34 -9.30 4.17
CA GLU A 4 -3.24 -9.50 3.03
C GLU A 4 -3.84 -8.16 2.65
N ILE A 5 -3.59 -7.72 1.41
CA ILE A 5 -4.08 -6.45 0.88
C ILE A 5 -4.58 -6.62 -0.54
N SER A 6 -5.43 -5.70 -1.00
CA SER A 6 -5.82 -5.67 -2.40
C SER A 6 -4.61 -5.44 -3.33
N LEU A 7 -4.64 -6.01 -4.53
CA LEU A 7 -3.61 -5.77 -5.55
C LEU A 7 -3.47 -4.28 -5.88
N ILE A 8 -4.58 -3.55 -5.84
CA ILE A 8 -4.62 -2.11 -6.07
C ILE A 8 -3.83 -1.37 -4.99
N THR A 9 -4.04 -1.70 -3.71
CA THR A 9 -3.28 -1.13 -2.60
C THR A 9 -1.79 -1.41 -2.77
N ALA A 10 -1.41 -2.64 -3.13
CA ALA A 10 -0.01 -2.99 -3.38
C ALA A 10 0.63 -2.12 -4.49
N TYR A 11 -0.08 -1.90 -5.60
CA TYR A 11 0.42 -1.02 -6.66
C TYR A 11 0.46 0.46 -6.25
N MET A 12 -0.49 0.93 -5.44
CA MET A 12 -0.42 2.30 -4.89
C MET A 12 0.79 2.48 -3.99
N LEU A 13 1.11 1.49 -3.16
CA LEU A 13 2.32 1.50 -2.36
C LEU A 13 3.56 1.56 -3.24
N ARG A 14 3.64 0.73 -4.29
CA ARG A 14 4.77 0.75 -5.24
C ARG A 14 4.94 2.10 -5.92
N ASP A 15 3.85 2.69 -6.40
CA ASP A 15 3.88 3.86 -7.29
C ASP A 15 4.04 5.18 -6.53
N HIS A 16 3.58 5.23 -5.27
CA HIS A 16 3.51 6.48 -4.50
C HIS A 16 4.28 6.45 -3.18
N CYS A 17 4.73 5.28 -2.73
CA CYS A 17 5.55 5.16 -1.53
C CYS A 17 6.98 4.79 -1.92
N LYS A 18 7.99 5.42 -1.30
CA LYS A 18 9.40 5.03 -1.52
C LYS A 18 9.70 3.75 -0.72
N LEU A 19 9.32 2.60 -1.27
CA LEU A 19 9.54 1.28 -0.68
C LEU A 19 10.99 0.80 -0.89
N SER A 20 11.40 -0.18 -0.10
CA SER A 20 12.64 -0.93 -0.29
C SER A 20 12.64 -1.71 -1.62
N PRO A 21 13.82 -1.97 -2.21
CA PRO A 21 13.93 -2.75 -3.45
C PRO A 21 13.27 -4.14 -3.36
N ASP A 22 13.38 -4.80 -2.20
CA ASP A 22 12.80 -6.12 -1.98
C ASP A 22 11.26 -6.10 -2.09
N LEU A 23 10.62 -5.07 -1.54
CA LEU A 23 9.17 -4.89 -1.67
C LEU A 23 8.74 -4.55 -3.10
N LEU A 24 9.54 -3.74 -3.80
CA LEU A 24 9.27 -3.43 -5.21
C LEU A 24 9.34 -4.69 -6.07
N GLU A 25 10.31 -5.56 -5.81
CA GLU A 25 10.42 -6.85 -6.47
C GLU A 25 9.24 -7.76 -6.14
N GLN A 26 8.87 -7.87 -4.86
CA GLN A 26 7.71 -8.67 -4.44
C GLN A 26 6.41 -8.22 -5.13
N ILE A 27 6.15 -6.91 -5.16
CA ILE A 27 4.96 -6.35 -5.82
C ILE A 27 5.01 -6.57 -7.34
N GLY A 28 6.20 -6.52 -7.93
CA GLY A 28 6.42 -6.78 -9.36
C GLY A 28 6.13 -8.22 -9.78
N GLN A 29 6.17 -9.17 -8.85
CA GLN A 29 5.88 -10.59 -9.10
C GLN A 29 4.38 -10.94 -8.98
N PHE A 30 3.55 -10.01 -8.51
CA PHE A 30 2.13 -10.29 -8.33
C PHE A 30 1.42 -10.53 -9.67
N PRO A 31 0.56 -11.57 -9.76
CA PRO A 31 -0.19 -11.82 -10.97
C PRO A 31 -1.23 -10.72 -11.18
N VAL A 32 -1.28 -10.15 -12.38
CA VAL A 32 -2.20 -9.05 -12.76
C VAL A 32 -3.69 -9.40 -12.55
N LYS A 33 -4.02 -10.69 -12.44
CA LYS A 33 -5.39 -11.19 -12.23
C LYS A 33 -5.77 -11.42 -10.77
N ALA A 34 -4.88 -11.17 -9.81
CA ALA A 34 -5.21 -11.33 -8.40
C ALA A 34 -6.00 -10.12 -7.88
N ASP A 35 -7.01 -10.40 -7.06
CA ASP A 35 -7.74 -9.35 -6.33
C ASP A 35 -7.05 -9.01 -5.01
N ILE A 36 -6.50 -10.03 -4.34
CA ILE A 36 -5.81 -9.95 -3.04
C ILE A 36 -4.42 -10.59 -3.19
N VAL A 37 -3.43 -9.98 -2.54
CA VAL A 37 -2.04 -10.42 -2.53
C VAL A 37 -1.49 -10.42 -1.11
N VAL A 38 -0.48 -11.27 -0.88
CA VAL A 38 0.26 -11.33 0.39
C VAL A 38 1.56 -10.57 0.23
N LEU A 39 1.78 -9.57 1.08
CA LEU A 39 2.99 -8.77 1.13
C LEU A 39 3.76 -9.09 2.42
N ASN A 40 5.06 -9.31 2.31
CA ASN A 40 5.94 -9.44 3.48
C ASN A 40 6.67 -8.10 3.68
N ILE A 41 6.19 -7.32 4.64
CA ILE A 41 6.64 -5.96 4.90
C ILE A 41 7.05 -5.81 6.36
N GLN A 42 8.00 -4.94 6.67
CA GLN A 42 8.29 -4.59 8.07
C GLN A 42 7.22 -3.62 8.58
N PHE A 43 6.87 -3.67 9.87
CA PHE A 43 5.85 -2.78 10.43
C PHE A 43 6.23 -1.29 10.29
N ASP A 44 7.50 -0.94 10.51
CA ASP A 44 8.01 0.43 10.33
C ASP A 44 7.98 0.85 8.85
N GLU A 45 8.34 -0.09 7.98
CA GLU A 45 8.01 -0.20 6.56
C GLU A 45 6.64 0.37 6.18
N LEU A 46 5.64 -0.39 6.63
CA LEU A 46 4.23 -0.18 6.40
C LEU A 46 3.75 1.16 6.96
N SER A 47 4.17 1.51 8.18
CA SER A 47 3.80 2.78 8.83
C SER A 47 4.34 3.99 8.05
N LYS A 48 5.58 3.91 7.54
CA LYS A 48 6.16 4.97 6.68
C LYS A 48 5.42 5.06 5.35
N ALA A 49 5.08 3.92 4.75
CA ALA A 49 4.36 3.89 3.48
C ALA A 49 2.95 4.47 3.61
N TYR A 50 2.23 4.09 4.67
CA TYR A 50 0.91 4.64 5.01
C TYR A 50 0.95 6.17 5.15
N LYS A 51 1.90 6.72 5.92
CA LYS A 51 2.04 8.18 6.08
C LYS A 51 2.31 8.89 4.75
N ARG A 52 3.17 8.33 3.90
CA ARG A 52 3.46 8.90 2.58
C ARG A 52 2.25 8.89 1.66
N LEU A 53 1.46 7.82 1.70
CA LEU A 53 0.21 7.75 0.94
C LEU A 53 -0.79 8.82 1.41
N GLN A 54 -0.90 9.04 2.73
CA GLN A 54 -1.72 10.12 3.29
C GLN A 54 -1.25 11.50 2.81
N GLU A 55 0.06 11.77 2.85
CA GLU A 55 0.66 13.02 2.37
C GLU A 55 0.41 13.23 0.87
N PHE A 56 0.55 12.17 0.07
CA PHE A 56 0.32 12.21 -1.38
C PHE A 56 -1.12 12.58 -1.73
N VAL A 57 -2.09 11.97 -1.04
CA VAL A 57 -3.52 12.27 -1.21
C VAL A 57 -3.84 13.69 -0.77
N ALA A 58 -3.26 14.15 0.34
CA ALA A 58 -3.48 15.51 0.83
C ALA A 58 -2.93 16.59 -0.12
N GLN A 59 -1.88 16.30 -0.88
CA GLN A 59 -1.25 17.23 -1.81
C GLN A 59 -1.86 17.22 -3.22
N SER A 60 -2.72 16.24 -3.54
CA SER A 60 -3.19 16.01 -4.90
C SER A 60 -4.72 16.13 -4.98
N PRO A 61 -5.26 17.35 -5.19
CA PRO A 61 -6.71 17.61 -5.17
C PRO A 61 -7.49 16.89 -6.28
N ASP A 62 -6.82 16.49 -7.38
CA ASP A 62 -7.42 15.82 -8.54
C ASP A 62 -7.32 14.29 -8.50
N ILE A 63 -6.80 13.72 -7.41
CA ILE A 63 -6.75 12.26 -7.27
C ILE A 63 -8.16 11.70 -7.18
N HIS A 64 -8.37 10.57 -7.86
CA HIS A 64 -9.57 9.75 -7.72
C HIS A 64 -9.66 9.20 -6.28
N MET A 65 -10.22 10.01 -5.37
CA MET A 65 -10.21 9.77 -3.93
C MET A 65 -10.72 8.38 -3.49
N PRO A 66 -11.76 7.77 -4.11
CA PRO A 66 -12.32 6.52 -3.61
C PRO A 66 -11.29 5.38 -3.46
N THR A 67 -10.41 5.21 -4.45
CA THR A 67 -9.44 4.11 -4.45
C THR A 67 -8.31 4.34 -3.44
N TYR A 68 -7.90 5.59 -3.27
CA TYR A 68 -6.90 5.96 -2.26
C TYR A 68 -7.48 5.90 -0.85
N GLN A 69 -8.73 6.33 -0.65
CA GLN A 69 -9.43 6.20 0.63
C GLN A 69 -9.61 4.74 1.02
N TYR A 70 -9.96 3.88 0.06
CA TYR A 70 -10.01 2.44 0.27
C TYR A 70 -8.66 1.88 0.71
N SER A 71 -7.59 2.20 -0.02
CA SER A 71 -6.23 1.73 0.28
C SER A 71 -5.74 2.24 1.64
N LEU A 72 -5.99 3.52 1.96
CA LEU A 72 -5.67 4.10 3.27
C LEU A 72 -6.45 3.42 4.40
N LYS A 73 -7.73 3.11 4.19
CA LYS A 73 -8.53 2.40 5.18
C LYS A 73 -8.01 0.98 5.41
N GLU A 74 -7.70 0.26 4.34
CA GLU A 74 -7.14 -1.10 4.40
C GLU A 74 -5.82 -1.10 5.20
N LEU A 75 -4.88 -0.23 4.84
CA LEU A 75 -3.59 -0.11 5.54
C LEU A 75 -3.74 0.37 6.99
N GLY A 76 -4.67 1.30 7.23
CA GLY A 76 -4.95 1.81 8.56
C GLY A 76 -5.54 0.75 9.49
N ASN A 77 -6.41 -0.14 8.97
CA ASN A 77 -6.92 -1.27 9.74
C ASN A 77 -5.79 -2.20 10.17
N ILE A 78 -4.92 -2.58 9.23
CA ILE A 78 -3.76 -3.45 9.51
C ILE A 78 -2.86 -2.84 10.58
N LEU A 79 -2.55 -1.54 10.48
CA LEU A 79 -1.71 -0.83 11.46
C LEU A 79 -2.35 -0.67 12.85
N ASN A 80 -3.67 -0.84 12.97
CA ASN A 80 -4.39 -0.75 14.24
C ASN A 80 -4.71 -2.13 14.85
N GLU A 81 -4.59 -3.21 14.07
CA GLU A 81 -4.84 -4.60 14.50
C GLU A 81 -3.57 -5.30 15.03
N ASP A 82 -2.39 -4.70 14.86
CA ASP A 82 -1.09 -5.09 15.46
C ASP A 82 -0.79 -4.31 16.76
#